data_AF-A0AAV1LHC1-F1
#
_entry.id   AF-A0AAV1LHC1-F1
#
_cell.length_a   1.000
_cell.length_b   1.000
_cell.length_c   1.000
_cell.angle_alpha   90.00
_cell.angle_beta   90.00
_cell.angle_gamma   90.00
#
_symmetry.space_group_name_H-M   'P 1'
#
loop_
_entity.id
_entity.type
_entity.pdbx_description
1 polymer ?
#
loop_
_entity_poly.entity_id
_entity_poly.type
_entity_poly.pdbx_seq_one_letter_code
_entity_poly.pdbx_strand_id
1 'polypeptide(L)'
;MQCDKIPEDERQTMFEKFWKMSWKEKKVFVKMSSISKKKERERCAGTSSRRKNSVELYLTDSTGIRFRVCKTMFLNSLGVGEWVIKKWIINEDDPKDAPKNNTKVEAKNQLRKFFDSMPKLESHYCRKDSSKLYLEPIWTSKSQLYETYRKDFCVRENLEPLSITTFFNMFETLNLSLFSPKKYLCDICEFYKAGNVSDIDYKTHRDKKDEARKELAKDISMEHEVLTMDLQSVLLSPRSNVSALYYKTKLIVHNFTLYDCKRNLGYCYIWNECEGKLTSNEFSTIIVTAFEKFRTQNTTQHNKEIIIYSDGCTYQNRNVVLSNALLNYSMEKKVTIKQKYLEKGHTQMECDSMHSVIERALKNKKINIPADYVYIAKTACKKNPYDVQYLYHHFFKDVEHTLKFYKSIRPGKRIGLPTRTKTISFIPWDTVPQLYSARLKIKKEKYQDLQNLKHTMEKDYHNFYDNLPHT
;
A
#
# COMPACT_ATOMS: atom_id res chain seq x y z
N MET A 1 4.25 -65.07 -1.27
CA MET A 1 4.14 -64.20 -2.46
C MET A 1 5.05 -64.80 -3.53
N GLN A 2 4.71 -64.68 -4.80
CA GLN A 2 5.37 -65.35 -5.93
C GLN A 2 5.92 -64.30 -6.91
N CYS A 3 6.75 -63.39 -6.41
CA CYS A 3 7.27 -62.27 -7.21
C CYS A 3 8.27 -62.75 -8.27
N ASP A 4 9.05 -63.79 -7.98
CA ASP A 4 10.13 -64.29 -8.84
C ASP A 4 9.62 -65.08 -10.06
N LYS A 5 8.30 -65.31 -10.13
CA LYS A 5 7.65 -66.04 -11.22
C LYS A 5 7.23 -65.17 -12.40
N ILE A 6 7.40 -63.85 -12.30
CA ILE A 6 7.05 -62.91 -13.38
C ILE A 6 8.34 -62.22 -13.86
N PRO A 7 8.86 -62.62 -15.03
CA PRO A 7 10.08 -62.05 -15.57
C PRO A 7 9.86 -60.60 -16.04
N GLU A 8 10.95 -59.85 -16.25
CA GLU A 8 10.91 -58.41 -16.51
C GLU A 8 10.24 -58.06 -17.86
N ASP A 9 10.45 -58.89 -18.88
CA ASP A 9 9.83 -58.79 -20.21
C ASP A 9 8.30 -58.89 -20.17
N GLU A 10 7.77 -59.79 -19.34
CA GLU A 10 6.32 -59.86 -19.11
C GLU A 10 5.80 -58.64 -18.34
N ARG A 11 6.57 -58.13 -17.37
CA ARG A 11 6.23 -56.89 -16.64
C ARG A 11 6.20 -55.68 -17.56
N GLN A 12 7.16 -55.58 -18.49
CA GLN A 12 7.20 -54.52 -19.49
C GLN A 12 5.99 -54.60 -20.44
N THR A 13 5.62 -55.80 -20.89
CA THR A 13 4.43 -56.01 -21.73
C THR A 13 3.14 -55.61 -20.99
N MET A 14 3.02 -55.96 -19.71
CA MET A 14 1.90 -55.54 -18.86
C MET A 14 1.84 -54.02 -18.68
N PHE A 15 3.00 -53.37 -18.47
CA PHE A 15 3.09 -51.93 -18.36
C PHE A 15 2.56 -51.23 -19.62
N GLU A 16 3.04 -51.64 -20.79
CA GLU A 16 2.62 -51.04 -22.07
C GLU A 16 1.13 -51.23 -22.34
N LYS A 17 0.61 -52.43 -22.07
CA LYS A 17 -0.82 -52.73 -22.21
C LYS A 17 -1.65 -51.89 -21.23
N PHE A 18 -1.20 -51.76 -19.98
CA PHE A 18 -1.87 -50.95 -18.96
C PHE A 18 -1.91 -49.48 -19.36
N TRP A 19 -0.81 -48.92 -19.89
CA TRP A 19 -0.76 -47.49 -20.23
C TRP A 19 -1.49 -47.10 -21.50
N LYS A 20 -1.72 -48.05 -22.41
CA LYS A 20 -2.62 -47.89 -23.58
C LYS A 20 -4.12 -47.83 -23.23
N MET A 21 -4.52 -48.25 -22.02
CA MET A 21 -5.91 -48.21 -21.56
C MET A 21 -6.35 -46.80 -21.12
N SER A 22 -7.66 -46.52 -21.20
CA SER A 22 -8.28 -45.34 -20.61
C SER A 22 -8.23 -45.38 -19.07
N TRP A 23 -8.43 -44.23 -18.41
CA TRP A 23 -8.43 -44.16 -16.94
C TRP A 23 -9.52 -45.01 -16.28
N LYS A 24 -10.68 -45.17 -16.94
CA LYS A 24 -11.77 -46.03 -16.44
C LYS A 24 -11.36 -47.50 -16.49
N GLU A 25 -10.75 -47.93 -17.60
CA GLU A 25 -10.25 -49.30 -17.79
C GLU A 25 -9.09 -49.62 -16.85
N LYS A 26 -8.15 -48.69 -16.64
CA LYS A 26 -7.07 -48.82 -15.65
C LYS A 26 -7.61 -49.07 -14.22
N LYS A 27 -8.68 -48.36 -13.85
CA LYS A 27 -9.34 -48.54 -12.54
C LYS A 27 -9.94 -49.94 -12.42
N VAL A 28 -10.61 -50.43 -13.46
CA VAL A 28 -11.16 -51.80 -13.51
C VAL A 28 -10.04 -52.84 -13.44
N PHE A 29 -8.96 -52.66 -14.19
CA PHE A 29 -7.80 -53.55 -14.20
C PHE A 29 -7.19 -53.70 -12.80
N VAL A 30 -6.97 -52.58 -12.09
CA VAL A 30 -6.43 -52.58 -10.72
C VAL A 30 -7.40 -53.23 -9.73
N LYS A 31 -8.72 -52.98 -9.85
CA LYS A 31 -9.74 -53.64 -9.03
C LYS A 31 -9.73 -55.15 -9.23
N MET A 32 -9.76 -55.62 -10.48
CA MET A 32 -9.76 -57.05 -10.84
C MET A 32 -8.47 -57.76 -10.45
N SER A 33 -7.37 -57.02 -10.35
CA SER A 33 -6.05 -57.49 -9.92
C SER A 33 -5.85 -57.40 -8.39
N SER A 34 -6.92 -57.13 -7.64
CA SER A 34 -6.85 -56.98 -6.17
C SER A 34 -8.00 -57.71 -5.48
N ILE A 35 -7.73 -58.25 -4.30
CA ILE A 35 -8.75 -58.86 -3.42
C ILE A 35 -8.66 -58.21 -2.06
N SER A 36 -9.76 -57.59 -1.61
CA SER A 36 -9.86 -57.01 -0.28
C SER A 36 -10.36 -58.07 0.71
N LYS A 37 -9.53 -58.44 1.68
CA LYS A 37 -9.90 -59.37 2.76
C LYS A 37 -10.10 -58.62 4.07
N LYS A 38 -11.18 -58.95 4.78
CA LYS A 38 -11.36 -58.53 6.18
C LYS A 38 -10.32 -59.25 7.04
N LYS A 39 -9.75 -58.55 8.01
CA LYS A 39 -8.73 -59.13 8.90
C LYS A 39 -9.41 -60.12 9.87
N GLU A 40 -9.07 -61.40 9.80
CA GLU A 40 -9.76 -62.45 10.60
C GLU A 40 -9.28 -62.59 12.06
N ARG A 41 -8.12 -62.04 12.46
CA ARG A 41 -7.67 -62.10 13.87
C ARG A 41 -6.87 -60.88 14.32
N GLU A 42 -7.20 -60.35 15.49
CA GLU A 42 -6.34 -59.46 16.28
C GLU A 42 -5.38 -60.33 17.10
N ARG A 43 -4.06 -60.17 16.92
CA ARG A 43 -3.03 -60.97 17.62
C ARG A 43 -2.62 -60.40 18.98
N CYS A 44 -3.17 -59.25 19.39
CA CYS A 44 -2.92 -58.64 20.69
C CYS A 44 -4.22 -58.02 21.22
N ALA A 45 -4.65 -58.40 22.42
CA ALA A 45 -5.72 -57.71 23.12
C ALA A 45 -5.23 -56.29 23.47
N GLY A 46 -5.95 -55.25 23.04
CA GLY A 46 -5.76 -53.88 23.52
C GLY A 46 -5.16 -52.84 22.54
N THR A 47 -4.85 -53.19 21.29
CA THR A 47 -4.50 -52.18 20.27
C THR A 47 -5.41 -52.29 19.05
N SER A 48 -6.40 -51.38 18.96
CA SER A 48 -7.24 -51.25 17.77
C SER A 48 -6.37 -50.83 16.58
N SER A 49 -6.05 -51.77 15.69
CA SER A 49 -5.31 -51.46 14.48
C SER A 49 -6.18 -50.58 13.57
N ARG A 50 -5.67 -49.41 13.15
CA ARG A 50 -6.34 -48.54 12.16
C ARG A 50 -6.65 -49.24 10.82
N ARG A 51 -6.05 -50.42 10.56
CA ARG A 51 -6.18 -51.17 9.30
C ARG A 51 -7.31 -52.20 9.38
N LYS A 52 -8.49 -51.85 8.84
CA LYS A 52 -9.69 -52.71 8.82
C LYS A 52 -9.63 -53.85 7.77
N ASN A 53 -9.03 -53.58 6.60
CA ASN A 53 -8.92 -54.53 5.49
C ASN A 53 -7.45 -54.73 5.07
N SER A 54 -7.09 -55.96 4.68
CA SER A 54 -5.85 -56.26 3.97
C SER A 54 -6.15 -56.40 2.48
N VAL A 55 -5.25 -55.91 1.62
CA VAL A 55 -5.40 -56.02 0.17
C VAL A 55 -4.36 -57.00 -0.34
N GLU A 56 -4.81 -58.05 -1.00
CA GLU A 56 -3.96 -58.98 -1.74
C GLU A 56 -3.90 -58.52 -3.20
N LEU A 57 -2.69 -58.45 -3.76
CA LEU A 57 -2.43 -57.96 -5.11
C LEU A 57 -1.95 -59.10 -5.99
N TYR A 58 -2.42 -59.12 -7.22
CA TYR A 58 -2.16 -60.18 -8.19
C TYR A 58 -1.70 -59.58 -9.51
N LEU A 59 -0.81 -60.28 -10.20
CA LEU A 59 -0.48 -60.04 -11.60
C LEU A 59 -0.73 -61.33 -12.37
N THR A 60 -1.11 -61.22 -13.64
CA THR A 60 -1.39 -62.37 -14.50
C THR A 60 -0.30 -62.45 -15.56
N ASP A 61 0.28 -63.62 -15.76
CA ASP A 61 1.29 -63.84 -16.81
C ASP A 61 0.66 -63.89 -18.21
N SER A 62 1.51 -64.11 -19.21
CA SER A 62 1.09 -64.28 -20.61
C SER A 62 0.21 -65.51 -20.85
N THR A 63 0.25 -66.51 -19.96
CA THR A 63 -0.50 -67.77 -20.05
C THR A 63 -1.85 -67.73 -19.34
N GLY A 64 -2.17 -66.64 -18.62
CA GLY A 64 -3.42 -66.45 -17.90
C GLY A 64 -3.37 -66.90 -16.43
N ILE A 65 -2.20 -67.31 -15.93
CA ILE A 65 -2.00 -67.74 -14.54
C ILE A 65 -1.82 -66.50 -13.64
N ARG A 66 -2.58 -66.46 -12.54
CA ARG A 66 -2.52 -65.38 -11.54
C ARG A 66 -1.52 -65.69 -10.44
N PHE A 67 -0.56 -64.79 -10.25
CA PHE A 67 0.43 -64.85 -9.17
C PHE A 67 0.19 -63.76 -8.12
N ARG A 68 0.22 -64.15 -6.84
CA ARG A 68 0.13 -63.20 -5.72
C ARG A 68 1.47 -62.50 -5.51
N VAL A 69 1.53 -61.19 -5.73
CA VAL A 69 2.76 -60.40 -5.64
C VAL A 69 2.78 -59.47 -4.44
N CYS A 70 3.96 -58.95 -4.09
CA CYS A 70 4.09 -57.91 -3.10
C CYS A 70 3.67 -56.55 -3.65
N LYS A 71 3.36 -55.60 -2.75
CA LYS A 71 2.95 -54.24 -3.10
C LYS A 71 4.00 -53.55 -3.97
N THR A 72 5.28 -53.67 -3.63
CA THR A 72 6.38 -53.04 -4.38
C THR A 72 6.43 -53.56 -5.81
N MET A 73 6.34 -54.89 -5.99
CA MET A 73 6.32 -55.52 -7.31
C MET A 73 5.13 -55.03 -8.14
N PHE A 74 3.92 -55.00 -7.57
CA PHE A 74 2.73 -54.52 -8.28
C PHE A 74 2.83 -53.05 -8.73
N LEU A 75 3.31 -52.17 -7.84
CA LEU A 75 3.46 -50.74 -8.14
C LEU A 75 4.51 -50.50 -9.21
N ASN A 76 5.63 -51.22 -9.15
CA ASN A 76 6.73 -51.08 -10.11
C ASN A 76 6.33 -51.63 -11.49
N SER A 77 5.69 -52.81 -11.56
CA SER A 77 5.23 -53.40 -12.82
C SER A 77 4.20 -52.54 -13.58
N LEU A 78 3.43 -51.72 -12.88
CA LEU A 78 2.44 -50.82 -13.50
C LEU A 78 2.91 -49.35 -13.57
N GLY A 79 4.02 -49.02 -12.93
CA GLY A 79 4.55 -47.66 -12.80
C GLY A 79 3.59 -46.68 -12.13
N VAL A 80 2.91 -47.11 -11.06
CA VAL A 80 1.92 -46.29 -10.33
C VAL A 80 2.30 -46.09 -8.87
N GLY A 81 1.88 -44.96 -8.29
CA GLY A 81 2.10 -44.65 -6.88
C GLY A 81 1.10 -45.34 -5.94
N GLU A 82 1.46 -45.47 -4.66
CA GLU A 82 0.64 -46.11 -3.63
C GLU A 82 -0.79 -45.52 -3.49
N TRP A 83 -0.97 -44.24 -3.82
CA TRP A 83 -2.27 -43.58 -3.79
C TRP A 83 -3.30 -44.25 -4.71
N VAL A 84 -2.87 -44.88 -5.81
CA VAL A 84 -3.76 -45.59 -6.74
C VAL A 84 -4.48 -46.76 -6.04
N ILE A 85 -3.73 -47.56 -5.27
CA ILE A 85 -4.29 -48.65 -4.47
C ILE A 85 -5.26 -48.09 -3.42
N LYS A 86 -4.88 -47.02 -2.71
CA LYS A 86 -5.73 -46.40 -1.68
C LYS A 86 -7.03 -45.84 -2.26
N LYS A 87 -6.98 -45.16 -3.41
CA LYS A 87 -8.15 -44.49 -3.96
C LYS A 87 -9.06 -45.42 -4.76
N TRP A 88 -8.52 -46.40 -5.49
CA TRP A 88 -9.32 -47.22 -6.41
C TRP A 88 -9.83 -48.51 -5.78
N ILE A 89 -9.19 -49.01 -4.72
CA ILE A 89 -9.55 -50.27 -4.06
C ILE A 89 -10.22 -50.02 -2.69
N ILE A 90 -9.75 -49.03 -1.91
CA ILE A 90 -10.25 -48.82 -0.53
C ILE A 90 -11.48 -47.92 -0.50
N ASN A 91 -11.58 -46.94 -1.39
CA ASN A 91 -12.76 -46.09 -1.51
C ASN A 91 -13.64 -46.62 -2.65
N GLU A 92 -14.69 -47.36 -2.31
CA GLU A 92 -15.82 -47.56 -3.23
C GLU A 92 -16.36 -46.19 -3.66
N ASP A 93 -16.88 -46.15 -4.88
CA ASP A 93 -17.24 -44.93 -5.61
C ASP A 93 -17.89 -43.87 -4.71
N ASP A 94 -17.05 -42.91 -4.31
CA ASP A 94 -17.45 -41.68 -3.65
C ASP A 94 -18.34 -40.95 -4.67
N PRO A 95 -19.65 -40.76 -4.44
CA PRO A 95 -20.53 -40.07 -5.39
C PRO A 95 -20.13 -38.59 -5.42
N LYS A 96 -19.11 -38.26 -6.21
CA LYS A 96 -18.62 -36.91 -6.45
C LYS A 96 -19.09 -36.39 -7.80
N ASP A 97 -20.39 -36.51 -8.04
CA ASP A 97 -21.12 -35.63 -8.94
C ASP A 97 -22.23 -34.86 -8.17
N ALA A 98 -21.98 -34.53 -6.90
CA ALA A 98 -22.69 -33.45 -6.22
C ALA A 98 -21.99 -32.10 -6.53
N PRO A 99 -22.73 -31.02 -6.84
CA PRO A 99 -22.18 -29.79 -7.42
C PRO A 99 -21.38 -28.97 -6.39
N LYS A 100 -20.10 -29.31 -6.18
CA LYS A 100 -19.16 -28.52 -5.37
C LYS A 100 -18.72 -27.20 -6.03
N ASN A 101 -19.09 -26.97 -7.29
CA ASN A 101 -18.70 -25.74 -7.99
C ASN A 101 -19.50 -24.52 -7.53
N ASN A 102 -20.78 -24.65 -7.18
CA ASN A 102 -21.58 -23.48 -6.81
C ASN A 102 -21.12 -22.84 -5.48
N THR A 103 -20.85 -23.65 -4.44
CA THR A 103 -20.46 -23.14 -3.12
C THR A 103 -19.11 -22.42 -3.13
N LYS A 104 -18.15 -22.87 -3.95
CA LYS A 104 -16.85 -22.19 -4.12
C LYS A 104 -16.94 -20.91 -4.93
N VAL A 105 -17.79 -20.87 -5.95
CA VAL A 105 -18.05 -19.66 -6.75
C VAL A 105 -18.75 -18.62 -5.88
N GLU A 106 -19.73 -19.04 -5.09
CA GLU A 106 -20.45 -18.18 -4.17
C GLU A 106 -19.54 -17.60 -3.08
N ALA A 107 -18.72 -18.42 -2.43
CA ALA A 107 -17.75 -17.92 -1.45
C ALA A 107 -16.74 -16.93 -2.05
N LYS A 108 -16.28 -17.16 -3.29
CA LYS A 108 -15.42 -16.20 -4.01
C LYS A 108 -16.16 -14.91 -4.35
N ASN A 109 -17.44 -14.98 -4.70
CA ASN A 109 -18.27 -13.80 -4.94
C ASN A 109 -18.48 -12.99 -3.65
N GLN A 110 -18.67 -13.64 -2.50
CA GLN A 110 -18.75 -12.96 -1.20
C GLN A 110 -17.42 -12.30 -0.83
N LEU A 111 -16.30 -12.96 -1.08
CA LEU A 111 -14.98 -12.34 -0.91
C LEU A 111 -14.76 -11.15 -1.85
N ARG A 112 -15.29 -11.20 -3.07
CA ARG A 112 -15.26 -10.05 -3.99
C ARG A 112 -16.10 -8.90 -3.45
N LYS A 113 -17.32 -9.17 -2.98
CA LYS A 113 -18.18 -8.17 -2.31
C LYS A 113 -17.48 -7.54 -1.10
N PHE A 114 -16.75 -8.32 -0.31
CA PHE A 114 -15.91 -7.80 0.75
C PHE A 114 -14.92 -6.75 0.22
N PHE A 115 -14.10 -7.09 -0.78
CA PHE A 115 -13.13 -6.13 -1.34
C PHE A 115 -13.78 -4.92 -2.03
N ASP A 116 -14.94 -5.10 -2.66
CA ASP A 116 -15.68 -4.01 -3.29
C ASP A 116 -16.28 -3.04 -2.27
N SER A 117 -16.61 -3.54 -1.07
CA SER A 117 -17.08 -2.70 0.05
C SER A 117 -15.96 -1.88 0.72
N MET A 118 -14.70 -2.13 0.38
CA MET A 118 -13.57 -1.48 1.03
C MET A 118 -13.32 -0.08 0.45
N PRO A 119 -13.06 0.92 1.30
CA PRO A 119 -12.78 2.26 0.84
C PRO A 119 -11.41 2.32 0.11
N LYS A 120 -11.41 2.92 -1.08
CA LYS A 120 -10.25 3.09 -1.95
C LYS A 120 -9.82 4.55 -1.96
N LEU A 121 -8.51 4.80 -1.94
CA LEU A 121 -7.92 6.13 -2.08
C LEU A 121 -8.08 6.67 -3.51
N GLU A 122 -8.11 8.00 -3.62
CA GLU A 122 -8.20 8.69 -4.90
C GLU A 122 -6.94 8.53 -5.78
N SER A 123 -7.12 8.71 -7.09
CA SER A 123 -6.07 8.46 -8.09
C SER A 123 -4.85 9.36 -7.95
N HIS A 124 -4.94 10.53 -7.31
CA HIS A 124 -3.77 11.40 -7.11
C HIS A 124 -2.77 10.84 -6.08
N TYR A 125 -3.18 9.86 -5.28
CA TYR A 125 -2.25 9.04 -4.47
C TYR A 125 -1.69 7.84 -5.24
N CYS A 126 -2.35 7.45 -6.33
CA CYS A 126 -1.83 6.48 -7.26
C CYS A 126 -0.78 7.15 -8.15
N ARG A 127 0.32 6.44 -8.44
CA ARG A 127 1.24 6.92 -9.48
C ARG A 127 0.47 7.03 -10.80
N LYS A 128 0.64 8.13 -11.53
CA LYS A 128 -0.04 8.45 -12.80
C LYS A 128 -0.05 7.30 -13.81
N ASP A 129 0.98 6.43 -13.75
CA ASP A 129 1.18 5.30 -14.67
C ASP A 129 0.77 3.94 -14.08
N SER A 130 0.10 3.90 -12.92
CA SER A 130 -0.30 2.65 -12.25
C SER A 130 -1.82 2.51 -12.19
N SER A 131 -2.34 1.41 -12.72
CA SER A 131 -3.75 1.00 -12.59
C SER A 131 -4.11 0.45 -11.20
N LYS A 132 -3.18 0.51 -10.24
CA LYS A 132 -3.30 -0.09 -8.92
C LYS A 132 -4.24 0.72 -8.02
N LEU A 133 -5.16 0.03 -7.35
CA LEU A 133 -6.11 0.62 -6.43
C LEU A 133 -5.59 0.50 -5.00
N TYR A 134 -5.36 1.63 -4.33
CA TYR A 134 -4.88 1.63 -2.95
C TYR A 134 -6.05 1.68 -1.98
N LEU A 135 -6.06 0.79 -0.99
CA LEU A 135 -6.99 0.88 0.14
C LEU A 135 -6.58 2.01 1.08
N GLU A 136 -7.55 2.56 1.81
CA GLU A 136 -7.26 3.51 2.90
C GLU A 136 -6.19 2.97 3.86
N PRO A 137 -5.30 3.83 4.41
CA PRO A 137 -4.16 3.43 5.25
C PRO A 137 -4.57 3.03 6.67
N ILE A 138 -5.54 2.13 6.78
CA ILE A 138 -6.04 1.61 8.05
C ILE A 138 -5.28 0.35 8.47
N TRP A 139 -4.90 -0.49 7.51
CA TRP A 139 -4.14 -1.73 7.74
C TRP A 139 -2.66 -1.55 7.38
N THR A 140 -1.78 -2.05 8.25
CA THR A 140 -0.33 -2.03 8.01
C THR A 140 0.14 -3.26 7.23
N SER A 141 -0.62 -4.35 7.21
CA SER A 141 -0.25 -5.59 6.53
C SER A 141 -1.46 -6.35 5.96
N LYS A 142 -1.22 -7.18 4.93
CA LYS A 142 -2.26 -8.03 4.32
C LYS A 142 -2.82 -9.05 5.32
N SER A 143 -2.00 -9.51 6.26
CA SER A 143 -2.43 -10.41 7.33
C SER A 143 -3.41 -9.72 8.28
N GLN A 144 -3.17 -8.45 8.64
CA GLN A 144 -4.11 -7.67 9.45
C GLN A 144 -5.45 -7.47 8.72
N LEU A 145 -5.39 -7.22 7.41
CA LEU A 145 -6.58 -7.13 6.56
C LEU A 145 -7.35 -8.48 6.53
N TYR A 146 -6.64 -9.60 6.41
CA TYR A 146 -7.26 -10.93 6.46
C TYR A 146 -7.91 -11.23 7.81
N GLU A 147 -7.28 -10.84 8.93
CA GLU A 147 -7.90 -10.98 10.25
C GLU A 147 -9.16 -10.12 10.39
N THR A 148 -9.18 -8.94 9.77
CA THR A 148 -10.38 -8.07 9.74
C THR A 148 -11.50 -8.75 8.92
N TYR A 149 -11.19 -9.31 7.76
CA TYR A 149 -12.13 -10.12 6.98
C TYR A 149 -12.69 -11.29 7.81
N ARG A 150 -11.82 -12.04 8.47
CA ARG A 150 -12.20 -13.23 9.24
C ARG A 150 -13.03 -12.90 10.48
N LYS A 151 -12.64 -11.90 11.26
CA LYS A 151 -13.23 -11.60 12.57
C LYS A 151 -14.44 -10.67 12.49
N ASP A 152 -14.47 -9.77 11.52
CA ASP A 152 -15.53 -8.76 11.43
C ASP A 152 -16.51 -9.12 10.31
N PHE A 153 -16.05 -9.20 9.06
CA PHE A 153 -16.94 -9.39 7.92
C PHE A 153 -17.60 -10.77 7.91
N CYS A 154 -16.82 -11.85 8.04
CA CYS A 154 -17.37 -13.20 8.02
C CYS A 154 -18.34 -13.45 9.17
N VAL A 155 -18.04 -12.93 10.37
CA VAL A 155 -18.94 -13.08 11.53
C VAL A 155 -20.24 -12.30 11.31
N ARG A 156 -20.15 -11.06 10.82
CA ARG A 156 -21.33 -10.22 10.56
C ARG A 156 -22.24 -10.80 9.49
N GLU A 157 -21.66 -11.31 8.40
CA GLU A 157 -22.42 -11.88 7.29
C GLU A 157 -22.77 -13.37 7.51
N ASN A 158 -22.40 -13.94 8.66
CA ASN A 158 -22.55 -15.36 8.99
C ASN A 158 -21.97 -16.31 7.92
N LEU A 159 -20.73 -16.02 7.50
CA LEU A 159 -19.98 -16.74 6.48
C LEU A 159 -18.78 -17.50 7.07
N GLU A 160 -18.48 -18.67 6.51
CA GLU A 160 -17.22 -19.36 6.79
C GLU A 160 -16.05 -18.69 6.05
N PRO A 161 -14.96 -18.30 6.74
CA PRO A 161 -13.84 -17.60 6.12
C PRO A 161 -13.08 -18.48 5.13
N LEU A 162 -12.82 -17.94 3.94
CA LEU A 162 -11.93 -18.58 2.97
C LEU A 162 -10.48 -18.58 3.45
N SER A 163 -9.67 -19.51 2.92
CA SER A 163 -8.25 -19.59 3.27
C SER A 163 -7.48 -18.30 2.93
N ILE A 164 -6.49 -17.99 3.76
CA ILE A 164 -5.60 -16.82 3.56
C ILE A 164 -4.96 -16.78 2.17
N THR A 165 -4.65 -17.95 1.59
CA THR A 165 -4.13 -18.06 0.22
C THR A 165 -5.15 -17.62 -0.82
N THR A 166 -6.40 -18.06 -0.69
CA THR A 166 -7.49 -17.65 -1.61
C THR A 166 -7.75 -16.16 -1.48
N PHE A 167 -7.69 -15.64 -0.26
CA PHE A 167 -7.82 -14.23 0.05
C PHE A 167 -6.73 -13.39 -0.63
N PHE A 168 -5.46 -13.73 -0.47
CA PHE A 168 -4.35 -13.02 -1.11
C PHE A 168 -4.37 -13.11 -2.63
N ASN A 169 -4.73 -14.26 -3.20
CA ASN A 169 -4.84 -14.40 -4.65
C ASN A 169 -5.93 -13.48 -5.23
N MET A 170 -7.07 -13.37 -4.54
CA MET A 170 -8.15 -12.45 -4.96
C MET A 170 -7.73 -10.99 -4.82
N PHE A 171 -7.02 -10.63 -3.74
CA PHE A 171 -6.47 -9.29 -3.53
C PHE A 171 -5.57 -8.85 -4.69
N GLU A 172 -4.66 -9.71 -5.15
CA GLU A 172 -3.81 -9.44 -6.32
C GLU A 172 -4.61 -9.38 -7.62
N THR A 173 -5.61 -10.27 -7.79
CA THR A 173 -6.47 -10.30 -8.99
C THR A 173 -7.24 -8.99 -9.17
N LEU A 174 -7.68 -8.37 -8.07
CA LEU A 174 -8.38 -7.08 -8.08
C LEU A 174 -7.42 -5.87 -8.20
N ASN A 175 -6.12 -6.11 -8.38
CA ASN A 175 -5.07 -5.09 -8.46
C ASN A 175 -5.07 -4.13 -7.26
N LEU A 176 -5.35 -4.67 -6.07
CA LEU A 176 -5.39 -3.91 -4.83
C LEU A 176 -3.99 -3.77 -4.22
N SER A 177 -3.79 -2.71 -3.45
CA SER A 177 -2.59 -2.51 -2.63
C SER A 177 -2.98 -1.91 -1.30
N LEU A 178 -2.29 -2.32 -0.24
CA LEU A 178 -2.32 -1.54 0.98
C LEU A 178 -1.49 -0.29 0.75
N PHE A 179 -2.04 0.86 1.15
CA PHE A 179 -1.24 2.06 1.28
C PHE A 179 -0.31 1.87 2.48
N SER A 180 0.91 1.43 2.19
CA SER A 180 2.00 1.51 3.15
C SER A 180 2.67 2.86 2.91
N PRO A 181 2.71 3.77 3.91
CA PRO A 181 3.67 4.85 3.86
C PRO A 181 5.04 4.22 3.62
N LYS A 182 5.72 4.58 2.53
CA LYS A 182 7.11 4.19 2.29
C LYS A 182 8.01 4.90 3.30
N LYS A 183 7.83 4.60 4.58
CA LYS A 183 8.62 5.17 5.66
C LYS A 183 9.76 4.21 5.99
N TYR A 184 10.96 4.77 5.96
CA TYR A 184 12.25 4.28 6.49
C TYR A 184 13.11 3.36 5.61
N LEU A 185 12.63 2.87 4.46
CA LEU A 185 13.40 1.95 3.64
C LEU A 185 13.68 2.57 2.28
N CYS A 186 14.95 2.90 2.05
CA CYS A 186 15.39 3.32 0.74
C CYS A 186 15.35 2.11 -0.21
N ASP A 187 14.66 2.25 -1.35
CA ASP A 187 14.50 1.17 -2.34
C ASP A 187 15.88 0.56 -2.71
N ILE A 188 16.91 1.40 -2.89
CA ILE A 188 18.28 0.97 -3.21
C ILE A 188 18.91 0.16 -2.05
N CYS A 189 18.72 0.60 -0.80
CA CYS A 189 19.22 -0.13 0.37
C CYS A 189 18.55 -1.49 0.52
N GLU A 190 17.25 -1.60 0.25
CA GLU A 190 16.52 -2.86 0.34
C GLU A 190 16.86 -3.79 -0.83
N PHE A 191 17.01 -3.26 -2.03
CA PHE A 191 17.47 -4.06 -3.17
C PHE A 191 18.89 -4.58 -2.96
N TYR A 192 19.77 -3.79 -2.35
CA TYR A 192 21.10 -4.24 -1.97
C TYR A 192 21.04 -5.39 -0.95
N LYS A 193 20.23 -5.26 0.12
CA LYS A 193 20.02 -6.37 1.08
C LYS A 193 19.47 -7.64 0.41
N ALA A 194 18.64 -7.49 -0.62
CA ALA A 194 18.09 -8.58 -1.39
C ALA A 194 19.05 -9.13 -2.47
N GLY A 195 20.27 -8.58 -2.60
CA GLY A 195 21.27 -8.99 -3.60
C GLY A 195 20.98 -8.51 -5.02
N ASN A 196 20.06 -7.55 -5.19
CA ASN A 196 19.61 -7.04 -6.49
C ASN A 196 20.32 -5.76 -6.95
N VAL A 197 21.23 -5.22 -6.13
CA VAL A 197 22.01 -3.99 -6.43
C VAL A 197 23.48 -4.27 -6.16
N SER A 198 24.36 -3.73 -7.00
CA SER A 198 25.80 -3.89 -6.85
C SER A 198 26.35 -3.14 -5.64
N ASP A 199 27.49 -3.59 -5.08
CA ASP A 199 28.20 -2.88 -4.02
C ASP A 199 28.57 -1.44 -4.42
N ILE A 200 28.90 -1.23 -5.71
CA ILE A 200 29.29 0.06 -6.27
C ILE A 200 28.11 1.03 -6.24
N ASP A 201 26.94 0.58 -6.69
CA ASP A 201 25.72 1.39 -6.70
C ASP A 201 25.27 1.72 -5.27
N TYR A 202 25.37 0.75 -4.35
CA TYR A 202 25.04 0.97 -2.94
C TYR A 202 26.00 1.96 -2.27
N LYS A 203 27.31 1.85 -2.55
CA LYS A 203 28.31 2.79 -2.03
C LYS A 203 28.08 4.19 -2.58
N THR A 204 27.86 4.32 -3.89
CA THR A 204 27.54 5.60 -4.53
C THR A 204 26.29 6.23 -3.92
N HIS A 205 25.24 5.43 -3.69
CA HIS A 205 24.03 5.87 -3.00
C HIS A 205 24.34 6.40 -1.59
N ARG A 206 25.16 5.69 -0.81
CA ARG A 206 25.58 6.14 0.53
C ARG A 206 26.41 7.43 0.50
N ASP A 207 27.38 7.52 -0.40
CA ASP A 207 28.25 8.69 -0.52
C ASP A 207 27.43 9.94 -0.85
N LYS A 208 26.49 9.84 -1.80
CA LYS A 208 25.57 10.93 -2.14
C LYS A 208 24.62 11.31 -1.00
N LYS A 209 24.15 10.33 -0.22
CA LYS A 209 23.34 10.59 0.97
C LYS A 209 24.12 11.43 1.99
N ASP A 210 25.37 11.06 2.24
CA ASP A 210 26.21 11.74 3.21
C ASP A 210 26.70 13.10 2.69
N GLU A 211 26.91 13.24 1.38
CA GLU A 211 27.17 14.52 0.71
C GLU A 211 26.00 15.49 0.89
N ALA A 212 24.76 15.07 0.61
CA ALA A 212 23.58 15.90 0.77
C ALA A 212 23.40 16.39 2.22
N ARG A 213 23.71 15.53 3.21
CA ARG A 213 23.68 15.89 4.64
C ARG A 213 24.78 16.87 5.02
N LYS A 214 26.00 16.67 4.51
CA LYS A 214 27.11 17.61 4.71
C LYS A 214 26.79 18.97 4.12
N GLU A 215 26.16 18.99 2.93
CA GLU A 215 25.74 20.23 2.29
C GLU A 215 24.65 20.96 3.11
N LEU A 216 23.64 20.23 3.59
CA LEU A 216 22.61 20.79 4.47
C LEU A 216 23.22 21.35 5.77
N ALA A 217 24.12 20.60 6.42
CA ALA A 217 24.80 21.06 7.63
C ALA A 217 25.68 22.29 7.38
N LYS A 218 26.35 22.35 6.22
CA LYS A 218 27.13 23.51 5.77
C LYS A 218 26.24 24.73 5.60
N ASP A 219 25.12 24.62 4.89
CA ASP A 219 24.18 25.72 4.70
C ASP A 219 23.57 26.20 6.04
N ILE A 220 23.27 25.26 6.94
CA ILE A 220 22.82 25.57 8.31
C ILE A 220 23.91 26.27 9.12
N SER A 221 25.20 26.06 8.84
CA SER A 221 26.28 26.78 9.53
C SER A 221 26.48 28.21 9.01
N MET A 222 26.15 28.47 7.74
CA MET A 222 26.29 29.77 7.08
C MET A 222 25.18 30.75 7.47
N GLU A 223 25.33 32.04 7.14
CA GLU A 223 24.31 33.08 7.42
C GLU A 223 23.16 33.05 6.40
N HIS A 224 22.54 31.88 6.23
CA HIS A 224 21.40 31.65 5.33
C HIS A 224 20.15 31.26 6.12
N GLU A 225 18.97 31.63 5.62
CA GLU A 225 17.71 31.06 6.09
C GLU A 225 17.53 29.69 5.42
N VAL A 226 17.53 28.61 6.20
CA VAL A 226 17.46 27.24 5.67
C VAL A 226 16.15 26.58 6.09
N LEU A 227 15.36 26.18 5.10
CA LEU A 227 14.06 25.54 5.29
C LEU A 227 14.07 24.14 4.69
N THR A 228 13.49 23.17 5.39
CA THR A 228 13.12 21.87 4.82
C THR A 228 11.60 21.77 4.71
N MET A 229 11.09 21.13 3.66
CA MET A 229 9.65 20.99 3.46
C MET A 229 9.27 19.62 2.91
N ASP A 230 8.17 19.08 3.43
CA ASP A 230 7.60 17.82 2.96
C ASP A 230 6.10 17.69 3.28
N LEU A 231 5.40 16.85 2.52
CA LEU A 231 4.01 16.52 2.74
C LEU A 231 3.91 15.22 3.55
N GLN A 232 3.27 15.29 4.73
CA GLN A 232 3.06 14.11 5.55
C GLN A 232 2.15 13.10 4.83
N SER A 233 2.36 11.81 5.13
CA SER A 233 1.47 10.74 4.67
C SER A 233 0.00 11.02 5.01
N VAL A 234 -0.90 10.48 4.16
CA VAL A 234 -2.34 10.76 4.21
C VAL A 234 -2.92 10.52 5.61
N LEU A 235 -3.61 11.54 6.13
CA LEU A 235 -4.35 11.49 7.37
C LEU A 235 -5.85 11.31 7.06
N LEU A 236 -6.61 10.71 7.98
CA LEU A 236 -8.03 10.36 7.79
C LEU A 236 -8.88 10.80 8.98
N SER A 237 -10.05 11.36 8.71
CA SER A 237 -11.02 11.77 9.71
C SER A 237 -12.43 11.29 9.34
N PRO A 238 -13.20 10.66 10.24
CA PRO A 238 -12.84 10.30 11.60
C PRO A 238 -11.90 9.08 11.66
N ARG A 239 -11.09 8.99 12.71
CA ARG A 239 -10.21 7.84 12.99
C ARG A 239 -10.47 7.30 14.40
N SER A 240 -10.83 6.03 14.50
CA SER A 240 -11.00 5.31 15.76
C SER A 240 -10.67 3.83 15.58
N ASN A 241 -10.59 3.08 16.68
CA ASN A 241 -10.35 1.63 16.68
C ASN A 241 -11.65 0.81 16.51
N VAL A 242 -12.78 1.44 16.19
CA VAL A 242 -14.08 0.74 16.04
C VAL A 242 -14.17 0.09 14.66
N SER A 243 -14.57 -1.18 14.62
CA SER A 243 -14.60 -2.00 13.41
C SER A 243 -15.50 -1.44 12.30
N ALA A 244 -16.56 -0.72 12.66
CA ALA A 244 -17.46 -0.06 11.72
C ALA A 244 -16.75 0.95 10.79
N LEU A 245 -15.60 1.50 11.21
CA LEU A 245 -14.84 2.45 10.39
C LEU A 245 -14.11 1.78 9.22
N TYR A 246 -13.88 0.47 9.26
CA TYR A 246 -13.05 -0.20 8.25
C TYR A 246 -13.66 -0.19 6.84
N TYR A 247 -14.98 -0.19 6.73
CA TYR A 247 -15.71 -0.35 5.47
C TYR A 247 -16.33 0.94 4.96
N LYS A 248 -15.86 2.09 5.48
CA LYS A 248 -16.45 3.40 5.20
C LYS A 248 -15.38 4.38 4.78
N THR A 249 -15.64 5.07 3.68
CA THR A 249 -14.73 6.12 3.20
C THR A 249 -14.67 7.27 4.20
N LYS A 250 -13.45 7.75 4.47
CA LYS A 250 -13.19 8.83 5.43
C LYS A 250 -12.75 10.09 4.74
N LEU A 251 -12.95 11.21 5.41
CA LEU A 251 -12.47 12.51 4.97
C LEU A 251 -10.94 12.50 5.00
N ILE A 252 -10.36 12.89 3.89
CA ILE A 252 -8.92 12.96 3.74
C ILE A 252 -8.42 14.28 4.31
N VAL A 253 -7.37 14.19 5.12
CA VAL A 253 -6.69 15.33 5.73
C VAL A 253 -5.24 15.33 5.30
N HIS A 254 -4.74 16.51 4.97
CA HIS A 254 -3.37 16.75 4.55
C HIS A 254 -2.64 17.57 5.62
N ASN A 255 -1.34 17.34 5.75
CA ASN A 255 -0.46 18.15 6.58
C ASN A 255 0.82 18.43 5.80
N PHE A 256 0.99 19.65 5.32
CA PHE A 256 2.23 20.11 4.71
C PHE A 256 3.09 20.79 5.76
N THR A 257 4.33 20.34 5.91
CA THR A 257 5.21 20.78 6.99
C THR A 257 6.41 21.52 6.45
N LEU A 258 6.76 22.62 7.10
CA LEU A 258 8.01 23.34 6.88
C LEU A 258 8.77 23.40 8.20
N TYR A 259 10.07 23.21 8.15
CA TYR A 259 10.94 23.31 9.32
C TYR A 259 12.06 24.31 9.07
N ASP A 260 12.18 25.27 9.98
CA ASP A 260 13.29 26.22 10.04
C ASP A 260 14.46 25.58 10.79
N CYS A 261 15.47 25.18 10.02
CA CYS A 261 16.64 24.48 10.54
C CYS A 261 17.54 25.38 11.41
N LYS A 262 17.45 26.70 11.26
CA LYS A 262 18.24 27.64 12.07
C LYS A 262 17.63 27.85 13.45
N ARG A 263 16.31 28.06 13.49
CA ARG A 263 15.59 28.41 14.72
C ARG A 263 15.00 27.20 15.44
N ASN A 264 15.03 26.04 14.79
CA ASN A 264 14.37 24.82 15.26
C ASN A 264 12.86 25.03 15.49
N LEU A 265 12.22 25.70 14.52
CA LEU A 265 10.79 25.99 14.52
C LEU A 265 10.10 25.15 13.44
N GLY A 266 9.06 24.42 13.83
CA GLY A 266 8.26 23.60 12.93
C GLY A 266 6.90 24.21 12.67
N TYR A 267 6.48 24.21 11.41
CA TYR A 267 5.20 24.73 10.94
C TYR A 267 4.39 23.61 10.30
N CYS A 268 3.12 23.52 10.65
CA CYS A 268 2.19 22.55 10.09
C CYS A 268 1.00 23.27 9.48
N TYR A 269 0.73 22.98 8.21
CA TYR A 269 -0.36 23.53 7.44
C TYR A 269 -1.34 22.39 7.14
N ILE A 270 -2.47 22.38 7.83
CA ILE A 270 -3.43 21.28 7.83
C ILE A 270 -4.70 21.68 7.11
N TRP A 271 -5.18 20.87 6.17
CA TRP A 271 -6.48 21.09 5.51
C TRP A 271 -7.12 19.76 5.13
N ASN A 272 -8.44 19.77 4.97
CA ASN A 272 -9.16 18.61 4.45
C ASN A 272 -9.46 18.79 2.95
N GLU A 273 -9.80 17.70 2.27
CA GLU A 273 -10.06 17.68 0.82
C GLU A 273 -11.19 18.61 0.35
N CYS A 274 -12.11 19.02 1.25
CA CYS A 274 -13.14 20.02 0.93
C CYS A 274 -12.58 21.45 0.94
N GLU A 275 -11.43 21.71 1.55
CA GLU A 275 -10.81 23.05 1.58
C GLU A 275 -9.80 23.25 0.46
N GLY A 276 -9.13 22.20 0.01
CA GLY A 276 -8.14 22.33 -1.05
C GLY A 276 -7.62 20.99 -1.55
N LYS A 277 -7.06 20.99 -2.76
CA LYS A 277 -6.48 19.81 -3.40
C LYS A 277 -4.98 19.75 -3.12
N LEU A 278 -4.31 18.80 -3.78
CA LEU A 278 -2.85 18.67 -3.79
C LEU A 278 -2.27 19.12 -5.15
N THR A 279 -2.53 20.38 -5.56
CA THR A 279 -1.96 20.93 -6.80
C THR A 279 -0.84 21.92 -6.50
N SER A 280 -0.10 22.30 -7.53
CA SER A 280 0.99 23.28 -7.42
C SER A 280 0.52 24.62 -6.83
N ASN A 281 -0.76 25.00 -7.02
CA ASN A 281 -1.30 26.25 -6.49
C ASN A 281 -1.36 26.25 -4.95
N GLU A 282 -1.87 25.17 -4.34
CA GLU A 282 -1.94 25.07 -2.88
C GLU A 282 -0.56 25.10 -2.26
N PHE A 283 0.38 24.29 -2.77
CA PHE A 283 1.75 24.27 -2.26
C PHE A 283 2.45 25.62 -2.42
N SER A 284 2.33 26.26 -3.58
CA SER A 284 2.92 27.59 -3.80
C SER A 284 2.34 28.64 -2.86
N THR A 285 1.03 28.60 -2.63
CA THR A 285 0.36 29.52 -1.69
C THR A 285 0.87 29.33 -0.26
N ILE A 286 0.97 28.08 0.19
CA ILE A 286 1.47 27.77 1.54
C ILE A 286 2.93 28.20 1.69
N ILE A 287 3.80 27.88 0.73
CA ILE A 287 5.23 28.19 0.81
C ILE A 287 5.46 29.70 0.86
N VAL A 288 4.83 30.47 -0.03
CA VAL A 288 4.99 31.94 -0.05
C VAL A 288 4.45 32.56 1.24
N THR A 289 3.27 32.14 1.70
CA THR A 289 2.69 32.66 2.95
C THR A 289 3.55 32.29 4.17
N ALA A 290 4.14 31.09 4.18
CA ALA A 290 5.07 30.69 5.21
C ALA A 290 6.29 31.61 5.23
N PHE A 291 6.84 31.98 4.07
CA PHE A 291 8.00 32.89 3.98
C PHE A 291 7.72 34.26 4.58
N GLU A 292 6.54 34.84 4.31
CA GLU A 292 6.11 36.08 4.96
C GLU A 292 6.09 35.93 6.48
N LYS A 293 5.56 34.80 6.99
CA LYS A 293 5.47 34.52 8.43
C LYS A 293 6.85 34.33 9.07
N PHE A 294 7.72 33.53 8.46
CA PHE A 294 9.10 33.33 8.90
C PHE A 294 9.84 34.65 9.05
N ARG A 295 9.64 35.56 8.09
CA ARG A 295 10.33 36.84 8.09
C ARG A 295 9.71 37.88 8.98
N THR A 296 8.39 37.92 9.11
CA THR A 296 7.74 38.85 10.04
C THR A 296 8.16 38.56 11.49
N GLN A 297 8.46 37.29 11.82
CA GLN A 297 8.99 36.89 13.12
C GLN A 297 10.50 37.19 13.31
N ASN A 298 11.20 37.67 12.27
CA ASN A 298 12.61 38.04 12.32
C ASN A 298 12.80 39.55 12.44
N THR A 299 12.99 40.05 13.66
CA THR A 299 13.13 41.50 13.93
C THR A 299 14.55 42.04 13.75
N THR A 300 15.54 41.18 13.50
CA THR A 300 16.95 41.59 13.40
C THR A 300 17.60 40.92 12.19
N GLN A 301 17.73 41.70 11.11
CA GLN A 301 18.48 41.38 9.88
C GLN A 301 17.91 40.22 9.04
N HIS A 302 17.11 40.57 8.02
CA HIS A 302 16.70 39.60 7.01
C HIS A 302 17.90 39.22 6.14
N ASN A 303 18.26 37.95 6.14
CA ASN A 303 19.27 37.45 5.21
C ASN A 303 18.80 37.66 3.78
N LYS A 304 19.71 38.04 2.89
CA LYS A 304 19.40 38.18 1.47
C LYS A 304 19.15 36.83 0.80
N GLU A 305 19.43 35.71 1.48
CA GLU A 305 19.39 34.38 0.89
C GLU A 305 18.55 33.39 1.71
N ILE A 306 17.57 32.78 1.03
CA ILE A 306 16.74 31.67 1.51
C ILE A 306 17.12 30.41 0.74
N ILE A 307 17.40 29.32 1.45
CA ILE A 307 17.68 28.01 0.89
C ILE A 307 16.56 27.05 1.29
N ILE A 308 15.96 26.41 0.29
CA ILE A 308 14.86 25.46 0.48
C ILE A 308 15.34 24.08 0.07
N TYR A 309 15.26 23.14 0.99
CA TYR A 309 15.47 21.72 0.76
C TYR A 309 14.13 21.00 0.63
N SER A 310 13.98 20.23 -0.45
CA SER A 310 12.74 19.50 -0.73
C SER A 310 13.01 18.26 -1.56
N ASP A 311 12.05 17.35 -1.59
CA ASP A 311 12.09 16.23 -2.53
C ASP A 311 11.92 16.71 -3.99
N GLY A 312 12.21 15.83 -4.94
CA GLY A 312 12.03 16.10 -6.37
C GLY A 312 10.60 15.94 -6.88
N CYS A 313 9.57 15.98 -6.02
CA CYS A 313 8.18 15.76 -6.42
C CYS A 313 7.71 16.85 -7.40
N THR A 314 7.27 16.45 -8.59
CA THR A 314 7.02 17.39 -9.70
C THR A 314 5.84 18.32 -9.42
N TYR A 315 4.68 17.79 -9.04
CA TYR A 315 3.49 18.62 -8.80
C TYR A 315 3.59 19.46 -7.51
N GLN A 316 4.48 19.11 -6.59
CA GLN A 316 4.64 19.78 -5.31
C GLN A 316 5.78 20.80 -5.35
N ASN A 317 7.00 20.35 -5.65
CA ASN A 317 8.24 21.10 -5.44
C ASN A 317 8.97 21.45 -6.73
N ARG A 318 8.91 20.59 -7.75
CA ARG A 318 9.64 20.75 -9.03
C ARG A 318 8.67 21.03 -10.19
N ASN A 319 7.98 22.16 -10.12
CA ASN A 319 7.08 22.66 -11.17
C ASN A 319 7.25 24.16 -11.43
N VAL A 320 6.74 24.60 -12.58
CA VAL A 320 6.82 25.99 -13.03
C VAL A 320 6.01 26.96 -12.17
N VAL A 321 4.91 26.51 -11.56
CA VAL A 321 4.01 27.35 -10.77
C VAL A 321 4.71 27.81 -9.49
N LEU A 322 5.31 26.87 -8.74
CA LEU A 322 6.09 27.18 -7.55
C LEU A 322 7.29 28.06 -7.92
N SER A 323 8.01 27.73 -8.98
CA SER A 323 9.18 28.51 -9.35
C SER A 323 8.79 29.95 -9.77
N ASN A 324 7.65 30.17 -10.44
CA ASN A 324 7.13 31.52 -10.73
C ASN A 324 6.71 32.25 -9.44
N ALA A 325 6.11 31.55 -8.47
CA ALA A 325 5.75 32.13 -7.17
C ALA A 325 6.98 32.56 -6.36
N LEU A 326 8.02 31.72 -6.33
CA LEU A 326 9.30 32.03 -5.70
C LEU A 326 10.00 33.20 -6.39
N LEU A 327 9.96 33.27 -7.72
CA LEU A 327 10.50 34.42 -8.47
C LEU A 327 9.74 35.70 -8.11
N ASN A 328 8.40 35.67 -8.02
CA ASN A 328 7.61 36.82 -7.60
C ASN A 328 8.04 37.35 -6.24
N TYR A 329 8.10 36.43 -5.25
CA TYR A 329 8.50 36.74 -3.89
C TYR A 329 9.94 37.28 -3.83
N SER A 330 10.85 36.67 -4.59
CA SER A 330 12.25 37.10 -4.72
C SER A 330 12.35 38.54 -5.22
N MET A 331 11.58 38.91 -6.24
CA MET A 331 11.54 40.27 -6.78
C MET A 331 10.91 41.27 -5.80
N GLU A 332 9.79 40.91 -5.18
CA GLU A 332 9.06 41.76 -4.24
C GLU A 332 9.89 42.06 -2.98
N LYS A 333 10.48 41.03 -2.36
CA LYS A 333 11.25 41.15 -1.12
C LYS A 333 12.75 41.38 -1.33
N LYS A 334 13.19 41.45 -2.59
CA LYS A 334 14.60 41.63 -2.99
C LYS A 334 15.54 40.60 -2.36
N VAL A 335 15.18 39.33 -2.44
CA VAL A 335 15.96 38.21 -1.88
C VAL A 335 16.27 37.13 -2.89
N THR A 336 17.39 36.46 -2.71
CA THR A 336 17.79 35.28 -3.48
C THR A 336 17.18 34.04 -2.85
N ILE A 337 16.53 33.21 -3.67
CA ILE A 337 15.97 31.93 -3.24
C ILE A 337 16.68 30.82 -3.99
N LYS A 338 17.30 29.90 -3.27
CA LYS A 338 17.92 28.69 -3.80
C LYS A 338 17.08 27.49 -3.41
N GLN A 339 16.54 26.77 -4.40
CA GLN A 339 15.85 25.51 -4.17
C GLN A 339 16.78 24.34 -4.48
N LYS A 340 17.05 23.51 -3.47
CA LYS A 340 17.87 22.30 -3.57
C LYS A 340 16.95 21.08 -3.52
N TYR A 341 17.02 20.25 -4.57
CA TYR A 341 16.24 19.03 -4.68
C TYR A 341 17.07 17.84 -4.23
N LEU A 342 16.55 17.08 -3.28
CA LEU A 342 17.19 15.85 -2.82
C LEU A 342 16.99 14.72 -3.85
N GLU A 343 18.03 13.89 -4.02
CA GLU A 343 17.88 12.66 -4.78
C GLU A 343 16.93 11.68 -4.08
N LYS A 344 16.23 10.86 -4.88
CA LYS A 344 15.28 9.86 -4.35
C LYS A 344 16.01 8.89 -3.41
N GLY A 345 15.44 8.68 -2.22
CA GLY A 345 16.01 7.81 -1.19
C GLY A 345 16.96 8.53 -0.21
N HIS A 346 17.27 9.81 -0.42
CA HIS A 346 18.06 10.65 0.49
C HIS A 346 17.21 11.67 1.24
N THR A 347 15.96 11.33 1.54
CA THR A 347 14.94 12.30 1.97
C THR A 347 14.97 12.65 3.45
N GLN A 348 15.89 12.07 4.25
CA GLN A 348 15.93 12.29 5.70
C GLN A 348 16.20 13.76 6.04
N MET A 349 15.12 14.51 6.25
CA MET A 349 15.09 15.94 6.56
C MET A 349 14.49 16.19 7.96
N GLU A 350 14.66 17.40 8.49
CA GLU A 350 14.08 17.76 9.79
C GLU A 350 12.54 17.73 9.79
N CYS A 351 11.91 18.00 8.64
CA CYS A 351 10.46 17.81 8.48
C CYS A 351 10.01 16.35 8.67
N ASP A 352 10.82 15.34 8.30
CA ASP A 352 10.52 13.92 8.56
C ASP A 352 10.50 13.61 10.07
N SER A 353 11.36 14.31 10.82
CA SER A 353 11.39 14.23 12.28
C SER A 353 10.07 14.76 12.86
N MET A 354 9.57 15.89 12.34
CA MET A 354 8.25 16.41 12.73
C MET A 354 7.14 15.38 12.49
N HIS A 355 7.09 14.75 11.31
CA HIS A 355 6.07 13.73 11.02
C HIS A 355 6.15 12.56 11.99
N SER A 356 7.37 12.10 12.30
CA SER A 356 7.61 10.98 13.21
C SER A 356 7.14 11.31 14.64
N VAL A 357 7.33 12.56 15.09
CA VAL A 357 6.85 13.05 16.39
C VAL A 357 5.33 13.16 16.41
N ILE A 358 4.72 13.73 15.36
CA ILE A 358 3.26 13.86 15.22
C ILE A 358 2.59 12.47 15.16
N GLU A 359 3.13 11.53 14.39
CA GLU A 359 2.61 10.16 14.30
C GLU A 359 2.66 9.42 15.63
N ARG A 360 3.73 9.62 16.40
CA ARG A 360 3.81 9.06 17.75
C ARG A 360 2.74 9.66 18.66
N ALA A 361 2.49 10.96 18.57
CA ALA A 361 1.45 11.65 19.33
C ALA A 361 0.03 11.25 18.90
N LEU A 362 -0.16 10.83 17.64
CA LEU A 362 -1.42 10.33 17.09
C LEU A 362 -1.70 8.88 17.49
N LYS A 363 -0.69 8.11 17.90
CA LYS A 363 -0.85 6.70 18.27
C LYS A 363 -1.86 6.58 19.42
N ASN A 364 -2.86 5.71 19.23
CA ASN A 364 -3.95 5.43 20.17
C ASN A 364 -4.88 6.62 20.48
N LYS A 365 -4.83 7.72 19.71
CA LYS A 365 -5.80 8.81 19.86
C LYS A 365 -6.98 8.64 18.91
N LYS A 366 -8.17 8.99 19.40
CA LYS A 366 -9.38 9.13 18.59
C LYS A 366 -9.35 10.49 17.88
N ILE A 367 -9.69 10.50 16.59
CA ILE A 367 -9.88 11.71 15.78
C ILE A 367 -11.35 11.73 15.39
N ASN A 368 -12.08 12.72 15.86
CA ASN A 368 -13.48 12.92 15.50
C ASN A 368 -13.59 13.88 14.32
N ILE A 369 -12.78 14.94 14.25
CA ILE A 369 -12.79 15.93 13.17
C ILE A 369 -11.37 16.32 12.75
N PRO A 370 -11.18 16.91 11.55
CA PRO A 370 -9.85 17.34 11.10
C PRO A 370 -9.17 18.36 12.03
N ALA A 371 -9.93 19.17 12.76
CA ALA A 371 -9.39 20.14 13.70
C ALA A 371 -8.63 19.47 14.87
N ASP A 372 -8.95 18.22 15.21
CA ASP A 372 -8.24 17.47 16.26
C ASP A 372 -6.75 17.28 15.92
N TYR A 373 -6.42 17.19 14.63
CA TYR A 373 -5.03 17.13 14.17
C TYR A 373 -4.26 18.39 14.52
N VAL A 374 -4.90 19.56 14.53
CA VAL A 374 -4.27 20.84 14.90
C VAL A 374 -3.83 20.78 16.36
N TYR A 375 -4.74 20.37 17.24
CA TYR A 375 -4.43 20.25 18.67
C TYR A 375 -3.31 19.22 18.93
N ILE A 376 -3.38 18.07 18.27
CA ILE A 376 -2.38 17.01 18.44
C ILE A 376 -1.01 17.45 17.91
N ALA A 377 -0.96 18.08 16.74
CA ALA A 377 0.30 18.57 16.18
C ALA A 377 0.92 19.68 17.06
N LYS A 378 0.13 20.62 17.58
CA LYS A 378 0.60 21.67 18.51
C LYS A 378 1.23 21.07 19.78
N THR A 379 0.65 20.00 20.30
CA THR A 379 1.07 19.36 21.55
C THR A 379 2.07 18.22 21.36
N ALA A 380 2.43 17.88 20.12
CA ALA A 380 3.29 16.74 19.82
C ALA A 380 4.74 16.94 20.31
N CYS A 381 5.26 18.18 20.20
CA CYS A 381 6.59 18.55 20.68
C CYS A 381 6.49 19.41 21.94
N LYS A 382 7.06 18.93 23.07
CA LYS A 382 7.00 19.65 24.35
C LYS A 382 7.98 20.82 24.45
N LYS A 383 9.16 20.69 23.85
CA LYS A 383 10.24 21.68 23.98
C LYS A 383 10.00 22.90 23.10
N ASN A 384 9.79 22.65 21.81
CA ASN A 384 9.46 23.67 20.81
C ASN A 384 8.13 23.26 20.15
N PRO A 385 6.98 23.69 20.69
CA PRO A 385 5.68 23.42 20.10
C PRO A 385 5.62 23.91 18.65
N TYR A 386 4.97 23.13 17.79
CA TYR A 386 4.82 23.50 16.38
C TYR A 386 3.78 24.60 16.21
N ASP A 387 4.03 25.50 15.26
CA ASP A 387 3.05 26.47 14.81
C ASP A 387 2.12 25.79 13.80
N VAL A 388 0.86 25.56 14.20
CA VAL A 388 -0.09 24.79 13.40
C VAL A 388 -1.26 25.64 13.00
N GLN A 389 -1.50 25.70 11.68
CA GLN A 389 -2.59 26.43 11.07
C GLN A 389 -3.53 25.46 10.34
N TYR A 390 -4.84 25.63 10.58
CA TYR A 390 -5.86 25.00 9.75
C TYR A 390 -6.19 25.90 8.57
N LEU A 391 -6.10 25.38 7.35
CA LEU A 391 -6.35 26.14 6.12
C LEU A 391 -7.75 25.86 5.59
N TYR A 392 -8.39 26.92 5.12
CA TYR A 392 -9.70 26.92 4.48
C TYR A 392 -9.56 27.27 3.00
N HIS A 393 -10.56 26.96 2.19
CA HIS A 393 -10.57 27.22 0.74
C HIS A 393 -10.19 28.64 0.33
N HIS A 394 -10.59 29.64 1.11
CA HIS A 394 -10.27 31.05 0.87
C HIS A 394 -8.78 31.42 1.09
N PHE A 395 -7.99 30.52 1.67
CA PHE A 395 -6.55 30.69 1.84
C PHE A 395 -5.78 30.51 0.52
N PHE A 396 -6.24 29.59 -0.33
CA PHE A 396 -5.50 29.19 -1.52
C PHE A 396 -5.66 30.22 -2.65
N LYS A 397 -4.56 30.51 -3.37
CA LYS A 397 -4.51 31.51 -4.44
C LYS A 397 -4.25 30.87 -5.81
N ASP A 398 -4.81 31.46 -6.86
CA ASP A 398 -4.59 31.01 -8.24
C ASP A 398 -3.25 31.54 -8.79
N VAL A 399 -2.18 30.90 -8.34
CA VAL A 399 -0.81 31.23 -8.70
C VAL A 399 -0.53 30.91 -10.17
N GLU A 400 -1.00 29.75 -10.65
CA GLU A 400 -0.72 29.23 -11.98
C GLU A 400 -1.25 30.14 -13.08
N HIS A 401 -2.47 30.66 -12.94
CA HIS A 401 -3.03 31.53 -13.98
C HIS A 401 -2.51 32.97 -13.89
N THR A 402 -2.11 33.41 -12.70
CA THR A 402 -1.71 34.80 -12.41
C THR A 402 -0.21 35.04 -12.62
N LEU A 403 0.66 34.17 -12.09
CA LEU A 403 2.10 34.34 -12.10
C LEU A 403 2.73 33.49 -13.22
N LYS A 404 2.84 34.08 -14.42
CA LYS A 404 3.32 33.41 -15.65
C LYS A 404 4.60 34.02 -16.22
N PHE A 405 5.63 34.20 -15.39
CA PHE A 405 6.89 34.80 -15.84
C PHE A 405 7.63 33.92 -16.84
N TYR A 406 7.71 32.61 -16.57
CA TYR A 406 8.26 31.64 -17.51
C TYR A 406 7.39 30.39 -17.63
N LYS A 407 7.53 29.71 -18.76
CA LYS A 407 6.72 28.54 -19.16
C LYS A 407 7.36 27.20 -18.81
N SER A 408 8.64 27.18 -18.43
CA SER A 408 9.39 25.95 -18.14
C SER A 408 10.57 26.23 -17.24
N ILE A 409 10.83 25.30 -16.30
CA ILE A 409 12.03 25.25 -15.45
C ILE A 409 13.18 24.46 -16.10
N ARG A 410 12.95 23.84 -17.27
CA ARG A 410 14.00 23.11 -17.98
C ARG A 410 14.95 24.11 -18.65
N PRO A 411 16.28 23.95 -18.51
CA PRO A 411 17.22 24.73 -19.30
C PRO A 411 16.92 24.52 -20.79
N GLY A 412 16.96 25.61 -21.56
CA GLY A 412 16.71 25.57 -23.00
C GLY A 412 17.65 24.59 -23.71
N LYS A 413 17.26 24.09 -24.89
CA LYS A 413 18.05 23.11 -25.67
C LYS A 413 19.44 23.59 -26.12
N ARG A 414 19.78 24.87 -25.95
CA ARG A 414 21.05 25.47 -26.37
C ARG A 414 21.68 26.23 -25.21
N ILE A 415 22.92 25.88 -24.89
CA ILE A 415 23.79 26.61 -23.97
C ILE A 415 24.01 28.02 -24.55
N GLY A 416 23.80 29.08 -23.76
CA GLY A 416 24.23 30.44 -24.11
C GLY A 416 23.28 31.33 -24.92
N LEU A 417 22.03 30.93 -25.19
CA LEU A 417 21.06 31.88 -25.75
C LEU A 417 20.45 32.74 -24.62
N PRO A 418 20.60 34.08 -24.64
CA PRO A 418 19.83 34.95 -23.76
C PRO A 418 18.37 34.78 -24.15
N THR A 419 17.59 34.10 -23.30
CA THR A 419 16.14 34.09 -23.44
C THR A 419 15.73 35.53 -23.20
N ARG A 420 15.25 36.25 -24.23
CA ARG A 420 14.82 37.66 -24.16
C ARG A 420 14.24 37.93 -22.77
N THR A 421 15.01 38.59 -21.91
CA THR A 421 14.57 39.01 -20.59
C THR A 421 13.54 40.10 -20.85
N LYS A 422 12.27 39.71 -20.93
CA LYS A 422 11.20 40.69 -20.77
C LYS A 422 11.47 41.37 -19.44
N THR A 423 11.38 42.69 -19.39
CA THR A 423 11.35 43.41 -18.13
C THR A 423 10.16 42.85 -17.34
N ILE A 424 10.44 42.09 -16.30
CA ILE A 424 9.44 41.47 -15.44
C ILE A 424 9.38 42.29 -14.17
N SER A 425 8.18 42.75 -13.83
CA SER A 425 7.87 43.33 -12.53
C SER A 425 7.16 42.29 -11.67
N PHE A 426 7.33 42.40 -10.34
CA PHE A 426 6.55 41.58 -9.42
C PHE A 426 5.07 41.98 -9.44
N ILE A 427 4.22 41.03 -9.08
CA ILE A 427 2.79 41.22 -8.86
C ILE A 427 2.57 41.14 -7.34
N PRO A 428 2.03 42.18 -6.68
CA PRO A 428 1.84 42.15 -5.23
C PRO A 428 1.01 40.94 -4.80
N TRP A 429 1.48 40.19 -3.81
CA TRP A 429 0.85 38.92 -3.43
C TRP A 429 -0.64 39.06 -3.11
N ASP A 430 -1.06 40.17 -2.51
CA ASP A 430 -2.45 40.45 -2.14
C ASP A 430 -3.39 40.58 -3.34
N THR A 431 -2.86 40.94 -4.52
CA THR A 431 -3.64 41.06 -5.76
C THR A 431 -3.90 39.72 -6.45
N VAL A 432 -3.19 38.65 -6.06
CA VAL A 432 -3.40 37.32 -6.62
C VAL A 432 -4.77 36.80 -6.16
N PRO A 433 -5.68 36.43 -7.09
CA PRO A 433 -7.04 36.01 -6.76
C PRO A 433 -7.06 34.68 -5.99
N GLN A 434 -8.16 34.45 -5.28
CA GLN A 434 -8.42 33.16 -4.63
C GLN A 434 -8.60 32.05 -5.66
N LEU A 435 -8.06 30.88 -5.36
CA LEU A 435 -8.19 29.68 -6.18
C LEU A 435 -9.60 29.10 -6.14
N TYR A 436 -10.26 29.22 -4.99
CA TYR A 436 -11.56 28.63 -4.72
C TYR A 436 -12.54 29.70 -4.26
N SER A 437 -13.72 29.74 -4.91
CA SER A 437 -14.83 30.60 -4.48
C SER A 437 -15.67 29.99 -3.35
N ALA A 438 -15.59 28.68 -3.16
CA ALA A 438 -16.30 27.93 -2.13
C ALA A 438 -15.57 26.62 -1.82
N ARG A 439 -15.99 25.94 -0.74
CA ARG A 439 -15.53 24.60 -0.39
C ARG A 439 -15.79 23.60 -1.53
N LEU A 440 -14.84 22.70 -1.74
CA LEU A 440 -14.88 21.64 -2.74
C LEU A 440 -15.85 20.53 -2.32
N LYS A 441 -16.66 20.04 -3.27
CA LYS A 441 -17.65 19.00 -3.04
C LYS A 441 -17.00 17.62 -3.01
N ILE A 442 -17.38 16.80 -2.03
CA ILE A 442 -17.09 15.36 -2.00
C ILE A 442 -18.17 14.58 -2.74
N LYS A 443 -17.86 13.34 -3.13
CA LYS A 443 -18.84 12.43 -3.75
C LYS A 443 -19.96 12.09 -2.78
N LYS A 444 -21.20 11.95 -3.27
CA LYS A 444 -22.36 11.56 -2.47
C LYS A 444 -22.16 10.26 -1.68
N GLU A 445 -21.51 9.26 -2.26
CA GLU A 445 -21.25 7.99 -1.56
C GLU A 445 -20.37 8.20 -0.33
N LYS A 446 -19.34 9.05 -0.49
CA LYS A 446 -18.43 9.43 0.60
C LYS A 446 -19.15 10.23 1.67
N TYR A 447 -19.98 11.19 1.29
CA TYR A 447 -20.82 11.92 2.23
C TYR A 447 -21.70 10.96 3.04
N GLN A 448 -22.39 10.02 2.38
CA GLN A 448 -23.24 9.05 3.06
C GLN A 448 -22.46 8.15 4.02
N ASP A 449 -21.26 7.73 3.64
CA ASP A 449 -20.37 6.98 4.54
C ASP A 449 -20.00 7.80 5.78
N LEU A 450 -19.66 9.07 5.62
CA LEU A 450 -19.37 9.98 6.75
C LEU A 450 -20.59 10.19 7.65
N GLN A 451 -21.79 10.33 7.06
CA GLN A 451 -23.04 10.40 7.82
C GLN A 451 -23.28 9.13 8.64
N ASN A 452 -23.01 7.97 8.04
CA ASN A 452 -23.09 6.71 8.74
C ASN A 452 -22.08 6.64 9.88
N LEU A 453 -20.87 7.20 9.75
CA LEU A 453 -19.85 7.17 10.81
C LEU A 453 -20.17 8.03 12.04
N LYS A 454 -21.14 8.94 11.97
CA LYS A 454 -21.53 9.82 13.10
C LYS A 454 -21.93 9.06 14.37
N HIS A 455 -22.49 7.86 14.27
CA HIS A 455 -22.84 7.06 15.46
C HIS A 455 -21.63 6.63 16.29
N THR A 456 -20.42 6.73 15.74
CA THR A 456 -19.17 6.37 16.44
C THR A 456 -18.53 7.55 17.20
N MET A 457 -19.13 8.74 17.12
CA MET A 457 -18.62 9.98 17.72
C MET A 457 -19.70 10.75 18.47
N GLU A 458 -19.27 11.63 19.37
CA GLU A 458 -20.15 12.50 20.15
C GLU A 458 -20.94 13.45 19.23
N LYS A 459 -22.14 13.83 19.68
CA LYS A 459 -23.08 14.66 18.90
C LYS A 459 -22.50 16.01 18.52
N ASP A 460 -21.61 16.56 19.34
CA ASP A 460 -20.96 17.86 19.12
C ASP A 460 -20.17 17.92 17.81
N TYR A 461 -19.69 16.78 17.31
CA TYR A 461 -18.96 16.68 16.06
C TYR A 461 -19.85 16.50 14.83
N HIS A 462 -21.14 16.19 15.00
CA HIS A 462 -22.03 15.83 13.89
C HIS A 462 -22.22 16.99 12.92
N ASN A 463 -22.37 18.21 13.46
CA ASN A 463 -22.59 19.42 12.68
C ASN A 463 -21.45 19.67 11.66
N PHE A 464 -20.21 19.28 11.95
CA PHE A 464 -19.12 19.39 10.99
C PHE A 464 -19.38 18.56 9.73
N TYR A 465 -19.81 17.31 9.91
CA TYR A 465 -20.08 16.37 8.81
C TYR A 465 -21.36 16.72 8.05
N ASP A 466 -22.38 17.23 8.75
CA ASP A 466 -23.66 17.65 8.17
C ASP A 466 -23.45 18.76 7.14
N ASN A 467 -22.54 19.69 7.42
CA ASN A 467 -22.21 20.83 6.57
C ASN A 467 -21.16 20.54 5.49
N LEU A 468 -20.81 19.27 5.24
CA LEU A 468 -19.88 18.94 4.15
C LEU A 468 -20.55 19.10 2.78
N PRO A 469 -19.96 19.91 1.88
CA PRO A 469 -20.49 20.08 0.53
C PRO A 469 -20.35 18.77 -0.26
N HIS A 470 -21.40 18.38 -1.00
CA HIS A 470 -21.40 17.14 -1.75
C HIS A 470 -22.15 17.27 -3.09
N THR A 471 -21.82 16.39 -4.03
CA THR A 471 -22.51 16.23 -5.33
C THR A 471 -23.18 14.88 -5.42
#